data_AF-A0A4Q2XW66-F1
#
_entry.id   AF-A0A4Q2XW66-F1
#
_cell.length_a   1.000
_cell.length_b   1.000
_cell.length_c   1.000
_cell.angle_alpha   90.00
_cell.angle_beta   90.00
_cell.angle_gamma   90.00
#
_symmetry.space_group_name_H-M   'P 1'
#
loop_
_entity.id
_entity.type
_entity.pdbx_description
1 polymer ?
#
loop_
_entity_poly.entity_id
_entity_poly.type
_entity_poly.pdbx_seq_one_letter_code
_entity_poly.pdbx_strand_id
1 'polypeptide(L)'
;MQATAFACAAVAAIFLTACSTANPPAQAGPAAAASGLSGAQKAAIGRKIWQNESGGTVNGLTAWNGGEGFPSLGIGHFIWYP
;
A
#
# COMPACT_ATOMS: atom_id res chain seq x y z
N MET A 1 3.31 -33.65 -52.12
CA MET A 1 3.00 -33.59 -50.68
C MET A 1 3.52 -32.25 -50.17
N GLN A 2 2.68 -31.21 -50.22
CA GLN A 2 3.01 -29.87 -49.72
C GLN A 2 2.84 -29.87 -48.20
N ALA A 3 3.95 -29.96 -47.48
CA ALA A 3 4.00 -29.76 -46.04
C ALA A 3 4.95 -28.59 -45.76
N THR A 4 4.45 -27.38 -45.98
CA THR A 4 5.17 -26.16 -45.63
C THR A 4 4.13 -25.10 -45.30
N ALA A 5 4.32 -24.44 -44.14
CA ALA A 5 3.70 -23.17 -43.77
C ALA A 5 2.35 -23.12 -43.02
N PHE A 6 1.98 -24.13 -42.21
CA PHE A 6 0.89 -23.96 -41.22
C PHE A 6 1.35 -24.00 -39.74
N ALA A 7 2.66 -23.86 -39.49
CA ALA A 7 3.21 -23.90 -38.12
C ALA A 7 3.73 -22.55 -37.60
N CYS A 8 3.55 -21.44 -38.33
CA CYS A 8 4.07 -20.13 -37.89
C CYS A 8 3.00 -19.07 -37.55
N ALA A 9 1.73 -19.25 -37.91
CA ALA A 9 0.74 -18.17 -37.75
C ALA A 9 -0.07 -18.20 -36.44
N ALA A 10 -0.15 -19.35 -35.74
CA ALA A 10 -1.05 -19.48 -34.58
C ALA A 10 -0.39 -19.14 -33.23
N VAL A 11 0.94 -19.09 -33.13
CA VAL A 11 1.64 -18.83 -31.86
C VAL A 11 1.82 -17.34 -31.59
N ALA A 12 1.79 -16.49 -32.63
CA ALA A 12 2.00 -15.04 -32.49
C ALA A 12 0.78 -14.26 -31.99
N ALA A 13 -0.43 -14.83 -32.04
CA ALA A 13 -1.66 -14.14 -31.63
C ALA A 13 -1.98 -14.28 -30.13
N ILE A 14 -1.31 -15.18 -29.41
CA ILE A 14 -1.56 -15.42 -27.97
C ILE A 14 -0.82 -14.36 -27.10
N PHE A 15 0.15 -13.64 -27.66
CA PHE A 15 0.99 -12.70 -26.90
C PHE A 15 0.52 -11.24 -26.91
N LEU A 16 -0.51 -10.86 -27.69
CA LEU A 16 -0.93 -9.45 -27.80
C LEU A 16 -2.10 -9.04 -26.88
N THR A 17 -2.67 -9.94 -26.09
CA THR A 17 -3.86 -9.63 -25.27
C THR A 17 -3.55 -9.28 -23.80
N ALA A 18 -2.27 -9.16 -23.43
CA ALA A 18 -1.85 -8.89 -22.05
C ALA A 18 -1.99 -7.41 -21.61
N CYS A 19 -2.34 -6.49 -22.52
CA CYS A 19 -2.52 -5.06 -22.19
C CYS A 19 -3.99 -4.67 -21.93
N SER A 20 -4.80 -5.59 -21.40
CA SER A 20 -6.08 -5.20 -20.81
C SER A 20 -5.81 -4.70 -19.39
N THR A 21 -5.62 -3.39 -19.20
CA THR A 21 -5.79 -2.76 -17.89
C THR A 21 -7.27 -2.75 -17.55
N ALA A 22 -7.86 -3.92 -17.33
CA ALA A 22 -9.07 -4.03 -16.55
C ALA A 22 -8.66 -3.71 -15.12
N ASN A 23 -8.66 -2.41 -14.78
CA ASN A 23 -8.59 -1.97 -13.40
C ASN A 23 -9.87 -2.53 -12.76
N PRO A 24 -9.82 -3.56 -11.89
CA PRO A 24 -11.02 -3.94 -11.15
C PRO A 24 -11.50 -2.67 -10.44
N PRO A 25 -12.82 -2.40 -10.37
CA PRO A 25 -13.30 -1.35 -9.48
C PRO A 25 -12.66 -1.64 -8.14
N ALA A 26 -11.90 -0.68 -7.59
CA ALA A 26 -11.25 -0.82 -6.31
C ALA A 26 -12.30 -1.36 -5.35
N GLN A 27 -12.18 -2.64 -5.00
CA GLN A 27 -13.14 -3.30 -4.14
C GLN A 27 -12.97 -2.58 -2.81
N ALA A 28 -13.84 -1.61 -2.54
CA ALA A 28 -13.84 -0.90 -1.28
C ALA A 28 -14.02 -2.00 -0.24
N GLY A 29 -12.94 -2.35 0.46
CA GLY A 29 -12.99 -3.26 1.58
C GLY A 29 -14.08 -2.78 2.53
N PRO A 30 -14.70 -3.69 3.32
CA PRO A 30 -15.80 -3.33 4.20
C PRO A 30 -15.44 -2.04 4.94
N ALA A 31 -16.21 -0.98 4.68
CA ALA A 31 -15.97 0.33 5.28
C ALA A 31 -15.94 0.10 6.78
N ALA A 32 -14.74 0.19 7.37
CA ALA A 32 -14.54 -0.09 8.78
C ALA A 32 -15.58 0.72 9.54
N ALA A 33 -16.52 0.03 10.20
CA ALA A 33 -17.63 0.67 10.87
C ALA A 33 -17.04 1.74 11.79
N ALA A 34 -17.34 3.01 11.51
CA ALA A 34 -16.77 4.12 12.24
C ALA A 34 -17.05 3.87 13.73
N SER A 35 -16.00 3.76 14.53
CA SER A 35 -16.14 3.55 15.97
C SER A 35 -17.08 4.62 16.51
N GLY A 36 -18.14 4.21 17.23
CA GLY A 36 -19.17 5.08 17.81
C GLY A 36 -18.67 6.03 18.91
N LEU A 37 -17.37 6.33 18.90
CA LEU A 37 -16.67 7.24 19.77
C LEU A 37 -16.98 8.69 19.37
N SER A 38 -17.16 9.54 20.38
CA SER A 38 -17.18 10.98 20.19
C SER A 38 -15.84 11.50 19.68
N GLY A 39 -15.84 12.70 19.08
CA GLY A 39 -14.60 13.36 18.65
C GLY A 39 -13.59 13.56 19.80
N ALA A 40 -14.08 13.90 20.99
CA ALA A 40 -13.24 14.07 22.18
C ALA A 40 -12.54 12.77 22.59
N GLN A 41 -13.23 11.63 22.52
CA GLN A 41 -12.64 10.32 22.81
C GLN A 41 -11.58 9.95 21.78
N LYS A 42 -11.84 10.20 20.49
CA LYS A 42 -10.85 9.97 19.42
C LYS A 42 -9.60 10.83 19.64
N ALA A 43 -9.76 12.10 19.99
CA ALA A 43 -8.64 13.00 20.28
C ALA A 43 -7.84 12.54 21.52
N ALA A 44 -8.52 12.11 22.58
CA ALA A 44 -7.87 11.59 23.78
C ALA A 44 -7.06 10.32 23.51
N ILE A 45 -7.60 9.39 22.71
CA ILE A 45 -6.91 8.18 22.28
C ILE A 45 -5.70 8.55 21.40
N GLY A 46 -5.88 9.44 20.41
CA GLY A 46 -4.81 9.89 19.52
C GLY A 46 -3.63 10.51 20.29
N ARG A 47 -3.91 11.33 21.31
CA ARG A 47 -2.84 11.88 22.17
C ARG A 47 -2.08 10.81 22.95
N LYS A 48 -2.77 9.77 23.45
CA LYS A 48 -2.11 8.65 24.14
C LYS A 48 -1.21 7.87 23.19
N ILE A 49 -1.67 7.62 21.97
CA ILE A 49 -0.86 6.95 20.94
C ILE A 49 0.38 7.81 20.62
N TRP A 50 0.20 9.10 20.35
CA TRP A 50 1.32 10.00 20.07
C TRP A 50 2.34 10.07 21.23
N GLN A 51 1.85 10.07 22.47
CA GLN A 51 2.73 10.04 23.64
C GLN A 51 3.54 8.75 23.72
N ASN A 52 2.93 7.60 23.44
CA ASN A 52 3.57 6.30 23.56
C ASN A 52 4.54 6.02 22.40
N GLU A 53 4.20 6.44 21.18
CA GLU A 53 4.94 6.07 19.97
C GLU A 53 5.97 7.14 19.55
N SER A 54 5.70 8.42 19.80
CA SER A 54 6.58 9.54 19.41
C SER A 54 7.14 10.34 20.60
N GLY A 55 6.90 9.86 21.84
CA GLY A 55 7.22 10.60 23.06
C GLY A 55 6.45 11.91 23.22
N GLY A 56 5.36 12.11 22.46
CA GLY A 56 4.61 13.37 22.47
C GLY A 56 5.35 14.52 21.78
N THR A 57 6.26 14.22 20.85
CA THR A 57 7.02 15.24 20.11
C THR A 57 6.74 15.16 18.61
N VAL A 58 6.83 16.31 17.94
CA VAL A 58 6.70 16.38 16.47
C VAL A 58 7.89 15.70 15.80
N ASN A 59 9.11 15.89 16.33
CA ASN A 59 10.32 15.25 15.81
C ASN A 59 10.26 13.72 15.90
N GLY A 60 9.52 13.17 16.87
CA GLY A 60 9.30 11.73 16.98
C GLY A 60 8.36 11.15 15.94
N LEU A 61 7.53 11.97 15.27
CA LEU A 61 6.59 11.48 14.24
C LEU A 61 7.30 10.99 12.98
N THR A 62 8.42 11.61 12.63
CA THR A 62 9.25 11.22 11.49
C THR A 62 10.71 11.52 11.80
N ALA A 63 11.56 10.50 11.81
CA ALA A 63 12.98 10.65 12.07
C ALA A 63 13.79 9.83 11.05
N TRP A 64 14.98 10.32 10.68
CA TRP A 64 15.94 9.55 9.90
C TRP A 64 17.14 9.23 10.79
N ASN A 65 17.23 7.98 11.21
CA ASN A 65 18.34 7.56 12.07
C ASN A 65 19.59 7.32 11.22
N GLY A 66 20.75 7.67 11.76
CA GLY A 66 22.03 7.41 11.09
C GLY A 66 22.23 5.91 10.89
N GLY A 67 22.62 5.51 9.68
CA GLY A 67 22.85 4.11 9.34
C GLY A 67 21.61 3.34 8.88
N GLU A 68 20.43 3.96 8.87
CA GLU A 68 19.21 3.39 8.30
C GLU A 68 18.96 3.90 6.88
N GLY A 69 18.59 2.99 5.97
CA GLY A 69 18.21 3.31 4.58
C GLY A 69 16.77 3.77 4.41
N PHE A 70 16.04 3.95 5.52
CA PHE A 70 14.62 4.26 5.56
C PHE A 70 14.32 5.22 6.73
N PRO A 71 13.25 6.02 6.65
CA PRO A 71 12.80 6.83 7.78
C PRO A 71 12.05 5.97 8.81
N SER A 72 12.23 6.32 10.08
CA SER A 72 11.37 5.86 11.19
C SER A 72 10.11 6.73 11.25
N LEU A 73 8.95 6.09 11.36
CA LEU A 73 7.65 6.76 11.53
C LEU A 73 7.15 6.52 12.96
N GLY A 74 6.82 7.59 13.66
CA GLY A 74 6.40 7.57 15.07
C GLY A 74 4.92 7.28 15.28
N ILE A 75 4.17 6.89 14.24
CA ILE A 75 2.78 6.43 14.37
C ILE A 75 2.65 5.13 13.59
N GLY A 76 2.72 4.01 14.31
CA GLY A 76 2.77 2.68 13.73
C GLY A 76 4.11 2.39 13.05
N HIS A 77 4.48 1.11 12.96
CA HIS A 77 5.69 0.69 12.28
C HIS A 77 5.40 0.36 10.81
N PHE A 78 5.92 1.19 9.91
CA PHE A 78 5.95 0.93 8.48
C PHE A 78 7.36 1.14 7.96
N ILE A 79 7.91 0.12 7.32
CA ILE A 79 9.19 0.19 6.59
C ILE A 79 8.82 0.07 5.11
N TRP A 80 9.10 1.11 4.34
CA TRP A 80 8.91 1.09 2.89
C TRP A 80 10.28 1.13 2.21
N TYR A 81 10.59 0.10 1.44
CA TYR A 81 11.72 0.08 0.50
C TYR A 81 11.28 0.56 -0.89
N PRO A 82 12.07 1.41 -1.58
CA PRO A 82 11.75 1.92 -2.91
C PRO A 82 11.60 0.81 -3.97
#